data_AF-A0A3M6JW82-F1
#
_entry.id   AF-A0A3M6JW82-F1
#
_cell.length_a   1.000
_cell.length_b   1.000
_cell.length_c   1.000
_cell.angle_alpha   90.00
_cell.angle_beta   90.00
_cell.angle_gamma   90.00
#
_symmetry.space_group_name_H-M   'P 1'
#
loop_
_entity.id
_entity.type
_entity.pdbx_description
1 polymer ?
#
loop_
_entity_poly.entity_id
_entity_poly.type
_entity_poly.pdbx_seq_one_letter_code
_entity_poly.pdbx_strand_id
1 'polypeptide(L)' 'MKCDYCENSAVYTRKYSGQKLCSKCFSNSIVRKTAKT' A
#
# COMPACT_ATOMS: atom_id res chain seq x y z
N MET A 1 -3.01 -12.60 -5.73
CA MET A 1 -2.05 -11.48 -5.60
C MET A 1 -1.98 -11.08 -4.13
N LYS A 2 -0.84 -11.28 -3.46
CA LYS A 2 -0.64 -10.87 -2.06
C LYS A 2 -0.02 -9.48 -2.00
N CYS A 3 -0.27 -8.78 -0.90
CA CYS A 3 0.33 -7.49 -0.65
C CYS A 3 1.80 -7.64 -0.23
N ASP A 4 2.64 -6.71 -0.65
CA ASP A 4 4.08 -6.77 -0.38
C ASP A 4 4.41 -6.55 1.11
N TYR A 5 3.49 -5.92 1.85
CA TYR A 5 3.65 -5.59 3.27
C TYR A 5 2.80 -6.47 4.19
N CYS A 6 1.86 -7.24 3.64
CA CYS A 6 0.85 -7.95 4.41
C CYS A 6 0.45 -9.22 3.67
N GLU A 7 0.15 -10.33 4.35
CA GLU A 7 -0.30 -11.55 3.65
C GLU A 7 -1.72 -11.45 3.05
N ASN A 8 -2.40 -10.31 3.22
CA ASN A 8 -3.72 -10.10 2.65
C ASN A 8 -3.68 -9.94 1.13
N SER A 9 -4.86 -10.12 0.53
CA SER A 9 -5.10 -9.88 -0.89
C SER A 9 -4.77 -8.44 -1.27
N ALA A 10 -3.88 -8.27 -2.26
CA ALA A 10 -3.60 -6.97 -2.84
C ALA A 10 -4.76 -6.52 -3.71
N VAL A 11 -5.22 -5.29 -3.48
CA VAL A 11 -6.34 -4.66 -4.20
C VAL A 11 -5.83 -3.54 -5.10
N TYR A 12 -4.70 -2.93 -4.75
CA TYR A 12 -4.13 -1.79 -5.46
C TYR A 12 -2.72 -2.07 -5.92
N THR A 13 -2.35 -1.59 -7.12
CA THR A 13 -0.99 -1.70 -7.65
C THR A 13 -0.46 -0.30 -7.96
N ARG A 14 0.68 0.08 -7.38
CA ARG A 14 1.29 1.39 -7.64
C ARG A 14 1.92 1.43 -9.02
N LYS A 15 1.48 2.36 -9.86
CA LYS A 15 1.96 2.55 -11.24
C LYS A 15 3.49 2.70 -11.35
N TYR A 16 4.08 3.52 -10.47
CA TYR A 16 5.51 3.85 -10.55
C TYR A 16 6.42 2.86 -9.82
N SER A 17 5.89 2.18 -8.80
CA SER A 17 6.69 1.33 -7.91
C SER A 17 6.51 -0.17 -8.19
N GLY A 18 5.48 -0.55 -8.97
CA GLY A 18 5.07 -1.95 -9.13
C GLY A 18 4.50 -2.60 -7.86
N GLN A 19 4.48 -1.89 -6.73
CA GLN A 19 4.07 -2.42 -5.42
C GLN A 19 2.59 -2.80 -5.40
N LYS A 20 2.31 -4.00 -4.88
CA LYS A 20 0.97 -4.54 -4.67
C LYS A 20 0.59 -4.34 -3.22
N LEU A 21 -0.48 -3.59 -2.98
CA LEU A 21 -0.90 -3.14 -1.66
C LEU A 21 -2.33 -3.61 -1.34
N CYS A 22 -2.52 -4.06 -0.10
CA CYS A 22 -3.83 -4.21 0.52
C CYS A 22 -4.38 -2.82 0.90
N SER A 23 -5.71 -2.64 0.96
CA SER A 23 -6.31 -1.30 1.18
C SER A 23 -5.79 -0.66 2.47
N LYS A 24 -5.62 -1.45 3.53
CA LYS A 24 -5.06 -1.02 4.82
C LYS A 24 -3.63 -0.49 4.70
N CYS A 25 -2.75 -1.21 4.01
CA CYS A 25 -1.36 -0.78 3.80
C CYS A 25 -1.28 0.46 2.91
N PHE A 26 -2.17 0.57 1.92
CA PHE A 26 -2.27 1.78 1.10
C PHE A 26 -2.68 2.99 1.96
N SER A 27 -3.77 2.92 2.71
CA SER A 27 -4.23 4.02 3.57
C SER A 27 -3.19 4.43 4.60
N ASN A 28 -2.56 3.47 5.28
CA ASN A 28 -1.47 3.74 6.23
C ASN A 28 -0.29 4.44 5.57
N SER A 29 0.02 4.10 4.32
CA SER A 29 1.11 4.74 3.57
C SER A 29 0.81 6.21 3.24
N ILE A 30 -0.46 6.56 3.03
CA ILE A 30 -0.89 7.96 2.84
C ILE A 30 -0.79 8.71 4.16
N VAL A 31 -1.36 8.16 5.24
CA VAL A 31 -1.32 8.77 6.59
C VAL A 31 0.11 9.04 7.05
N ARG A 32 1.03 8.09 6.86
CA ARG A 32 2.46 8.28 7.23
C ARG A 32 3.15 9.35 6.38
N LYS A 33 2.75 9.54 5.13
CA LYS A 33 3.31 10.59 4.25
C LYS A 33 2.78 11.96 4.64
N THR A 34 1.48 12.07 4.90
CA THR A 34 0.85 13.32 5.33
C THR A 34 1.32 13.73 6.73
N ALA A 35 1.54 12.78 7.64
CA ALA A 35 2.07 13.07 8.98
C ALA A 35 3.56 13.48 8.99
N LYS A 36 4.28 13.26 7.88
CA LYS A 36 5.68 13.70 7.72
C LYS A 36 5.80 15.11 7.14
N THR A 37 4.69 15.70 6.71
CA THR A 37 4.59 17.09 6.23
C THR A 37 4.39 17.99 7.43
#